data_AF-A0AAV7YLW6-F1
#
_entry.id   AF-A0AAV7YLW6-F1
#
_cell.length_a   1.000
_cell.length_b   1.000
_cell.length_c   1.000
_cell.angle_alpha   90.00
_cell.angle_beta   90.00
_cell.angle_gamma   90.00
#
_symmetry.space_group_name_H-M   'P 1'
#
loop_
_entity.id
_entity.type
_entity.pdbx_description
1 polymer ?
#
loop_
_entity_poly.entity_id
_entity_poly.type
_entity_poly.pdbx_seq_one_letter_code
_entity_poly.pdbx_strand_id
1 'polypeptide(L)'
;MNEEISIQQNEKYLKLNKQSMKMQKEIEEFNESEMIIKEIEICKKYNDYQQILLNFFKLKKLLPILNKNENKELICNSKFNKINIISNDLKQNLKNWKLNLPFDLNKIQINLPDEIQLENKLQFSILLKNQLNETINAQEFNQKAEILKSNSNEMITEITKFKEGTNQELIGEYLFQKEGEYQINISINDQKIPKSPFKLKVIDHFLKERSEILQKENNPKFNKILEKWVKEAGCNPNLKRRFNSRTDGWNKKTFHQKCDNKGKSIVLIKLKNKSLFGGFAAIDWDSKSGNKQSTGNKSFLFSLISLDLNFKEPLKMPIYQKQDKEIGCLQSYGTRFGCCDLRLGNNNQNMKEYNLSNLGETYKPPFGYKYGSNEASRFLAGSSENWDIFQIEIFCEK
;
A
#
# COMPACT_ATOMS: atom_id res chain seq x y z
N MET A 1 -69.98 35.08 -16.22
CA MET A 1 -70.86 33.96 -15.80
C MET A 1 -70.75 32.74 -16.72
N ASN A 2 -70.98 32.83 -18.04
CA ASN A 2 -70.87 31.65 -18.93
C ASN A 2 -69.42 31.13 -19.15
N GLU A 3 -68.40 32.00 -19.14
CA GLU A 3 -66.99 31.58 -19.29
C GLU A 3 -66.42 30.88 -18.05
N GLU A 4 -66.77 31.33 -16.85
CA GLU A 4 -66.31 30.71 -15.59
C GLU A 4 -66.89 29.30 -15.39
N ILE A 5 -68.15 29.07 -15.82
CA ILE A 5 -68.79 27.75 -15.78
C ILE A 5 -68.10 26.78 -16.76
N SER A 6 -67.69 27.25 -17.93
CA SER A 6 -66.96 26.47 -18.93
C SER A 6 -65.56 26.05 -18.43
N ILE A 7 -64.85 26.95 -17.75
CA ILE A 7 -63.53 26.67 -17.14
C ILE A 7 -63.66 25.61 -16.04
N GLN A 8 -64.63 25.74 -15.13
CA GLN A 8 -64.86 24.76 -14.05
C GLN A 8 -65.25 23.37 -14.59
N GLN A 9 -66.04 23.30 -15.66
CA GLN A 9 -66.39 22.03 -16.30
C GLN A 9 -65.17 21.37 -16.98
N ASN A 10 -64.31 22.16 -17.63
CA ASN A 10 -63.06 21.68 -18.22
C ASN A 10 -62.05 21.17 -17.18
N GLU A 11 -61.91 21.86 -16.04
CA GLU A 11 -61.05 21.40 -14.95
C GLU A 11 -61.56 20.07 -14.34
N LYS A 12 -62.87 19.95 -14.17
CA LYS A 12 -63.51 18.70 -13.72
C LYS A 12 -63.27 17.56 -14.71
N TYR A 13 -63.40 17.82 -16.02
CA TYR A 13 -63.12 16.84 -17.07
C TYR A 13 -61.65 16.40 -17.09
N LEU A 14 -60.71 17.33 -16.99
CA LEU A 14 -59.28 17.03 -16.91
C LEU A 14 -58.95 16.16 -15.67
N LYS A 15 -59.59 16.44 -14.53
CA LYS A 15 -59.39 15.69 -13.29
C LYS A 15 -59.91 14.26 -13.41
N LEU A 16 -61.09 14.06 -14.02
CA LEU A 16 -61.66 12.74 -14.32
C LEU A 16 -60.78 11.95 -15.29
N ASN A 17 -60.25 12.59 -16.34
CA ASN A 17 -59.38 11.92 -17.32
C ASN A 17 -58.03 11.49 -16.69
N LYS A 18 -57.44 12.35 -15.84
CA LYS A 18 -56.24 11.97 -15.06
C LYS A 18 -56.51 10.80 -14.11
N GLN A 19 -57.68 10.74 -13.48
CA GLN A 19 -58.08 9.60 -12.64
C GLN A 19 -58.26 8.32 -13.45
N SER A 20 -58.88 8.40 -14.63
CA SER A 20 -59.07 7.26 -15.54
C SER A 20 -57.73 6.66 -16.03
N MET A 21 -56.81 7.50 -16.49
CA MET A 21 -55.47 7.06 -16.92
C MET A 21 -54.67 6.44 -15.78
N LYS A 22 -54.76 7.01 -14.57
CA LYS A 22 -54.13 6.43 -13.38
C LYS A 22 -54.67 5.02 -13.09
N MET A 23 -55.98 4.84 -13.15
CA MET A 23 -56.63 3.56 -12.93
C MET A 23 -56.27 2.51 -13.98
N GLN A 24 -56.14 2.90 -15.26
CA GLN A 24 -55.70 1.98 -16.34
C GLN A 24 -54.28 1.46 -16.10
N LYS A 25 -53.35 2.35 -15.76
CA LYS A 25 -51.97 1.97 -15.45
C LYS A 25 -51.88 1.00 -14.27
N GLU A 26 -52.70 1.22 -13.23
CA GLU A 26 -52.76 0.33 -12.07
C GLU A 26 -53.28 -1.07 -12.44
N ILE A 27 -54.24 -1.17 -13.37
CA ILE A 27 -54.74 -2.45 -13.88
C ILE A 27 -53.66 -3.18 -14.67
N GLU A 28 -52.87 -2.48 -15.47
CA GLU A 28 -51.75 -3.05 -16.23
C GLU A 28 -50.68 -3.62 -15.30
N GLU A 29 -50.23 -2.84 -14.31
CA GLU A 29 -49.25 -3.27 -13.30
C GLU A 29 -49.77 -4.46 -12.47
N PHE A 30 -51.07 -4.49 -12.21
CA PHE A 30 -51.72 -5.62 -11.54
C PHE A 30 -51.70 -6.89 -12.40
N ASN A 31 -52.05 -6.80 -13.68
CA ASN A 31 -52.02 -7.93 -14.62
C ASN A 31 -50.59 -8.46 -14.83
N GLU A 32 -49.61 -7.56 -14.91
CA GLU A 32 -48.19 -7.91 -14.99
C GLU A 32 -47.76 -8.72 -13.76
N SER A 33 -48.18 -8.31 -12.55
CA SER A 33 -47.87 -9.03 -11.32
C SER A 33 -48.45 -10.45 -11.27
N GLU A 34 -49.68 -10.67 -11.79
CA GLU A 34 -50.28 -12.01 -11.89
C GLU A 34 -49.52 -12.90 -12.87
N MET A 35 -49.07 -12.36 -14.00
CA MET A 35 -48.28 -13.09 -14.99
C MET A 35 -46.93 -13.53 -14.41
N ILE A 36 -46.23 -12.61 -13.74
CA ILE A 36 -44.96 -12.88 -13.06
C ILE A 36 -45.12 -14.01 -12.02
N ILE A 37 -46.22 -14.01 -11.25
CA ILE A 37 -46.49 -15.04 -10.26
C ILE A 37 -46.70 -16.42 -10.92
N LYS A 38 -47.45 -16.50 -12.01
CA LYS A 38 -47.65 -17.77 -12.73
C LYS A 38 -46.33 -18.31 -13.27
N GLU A 39 -45.47 -17.44 -13.80
CA GLU A 39 -44.14 -17.84 -14.24
C GLU A 39 -43.30 -18.37 -13.07
N ILE A 40 -43.37 -17.75 -11.89
CA ILE A 40 -42.67 -18.24 -10.70
C ILE A 40 -43.14 -19.63 -10.28
N GLU A 41 -44.46 -19.89 -10.30
CA GLU A 41 -45.02 -21.21 -9.99
C GLU A 41 -44.54 -22.28 -10.99
N ILE A 42 -44.47 -21.92 -12.29
CA ILE A 42 -43.91 -22.79 -13.33
C ILE A 42 -42.42 -23.07 -13.05
N CYS A 43 -41.63 -22.03 -12.79
CA CYS A 43 -40.20 -22.18 -12.56
C CYS A 43 -39.89 -23.00 -11.29
N LYS A 44 -40.71 -22.87 -10.23
CA LYS A 44 -40.66 -23.72 -9.02
C LYS A 44 -40.82 -25.20 -9.37
N LYS A 45 -41.72 -25.56 -10.30
CA LYS A 45 -41.94 -26.95 -10.73
C LYS A 45 -40.72 -27.56 -11.41
N TYR A 46 -39.93 -26.75 -12.12
CA TYR A 46 -38.76 -27.18 -12.88
C TYR A 46 -37.42 -26.92 -12.18
N ASN A 47 -37.43 -26.48 -10.91
CA ASN A 47 -36.23 -26.07 -10.17
C ASN A 47 -35.38 -25.02 -10.91
N ASP A 48 -36.01 -24.16 -11.73
CA ASP A 48 -35.32 -23.07 -12.42
C ASP A 48 -35.15 -21.88 -11.46
N TYR A 49 -34.23 -22.04 -10.50
CA TYR A 49 -33.99 -21.04 -9.46
C TYR A 49 -33.53 -19.68 -10.01
N GLN A 50 -32.88 -19.67 -11.18
CA GLN A 50 -32.44 -18.46 -11.84
C GLN A 50 -33.64 -17.63 -12.31
N GLN A 51 -34.60 -18.27 -12.99
CA GLN A 51 -35.80 -17.59 -13.47
C GLN A 51 -36.76 -17.22 -12.32
N ILE A 52 -36.82 -18.03 -11.25
CA ILE A 52 -37.59 -17.68 -10.04
C ILE A 52 -37.07 -16.37 -9.42
N LEU A 53 -35.74 -16.23 -9.28
CA LEU A 53 -35.12 -15.02 -8.71
C LEU A 53 -35.42 -13.80 -9.56
N LEU A 54 -35.25 -13.90 -10.89
CA LEU A 54 -35.54 -12.80 -11.82
C LEU A 54 -36.97 -12.28 -11.67
N ASN A 55 -37.94 -13.20 -11.64
CA ASN A 55 -39.35 -12.85 -11.56
C ASN A 55 -39.75 -12.33 -10.16
N PHE A 56 -39.13 -12.82 -9.09
CA PHE A 56 -39.33 -12.25 -7.76
C PHE A 56 -38.93 -10.76 -7.68
N PHE A 57 -37.81 -10.37 -8.29
CA PHE A 57 -37.38 -8.97 -8.29
C PHE A 57 -38.30 -8.06 -9.09
N LYS A 58 -38.84 -8.52 -10.23
CA LYS A 58 -39.89 -7.80 -10.97
C LYS A 58 -41.11 -7.58 -10.07
N LEU A 59 -41.56 -8.62 -9.37
CA LEU A 59 -42.68 -8.54 -8.43
C LEU A 59 -42.41 -7.56 -7.27
N LYS A 60 -41.18 -7.52 -6.76
CA LYS A 60 -40.75 -6.60 -5.68
C LYS A 60 -40.83 -5.13 -6.09
N LYS A 61 -40.59 -4.79 -7.36
CA LYS A 61 -40.71 -3.42 -7.88
C LYS A 61 -42.17 -2.97 -7.99
N LEU A 62 -43.08 -3.90 -8.29
CA LEU A 62 -44.52 -3.64 -8.43
C LEU A 62 -45.23 -3.50 -7.06
N LEU A 63 -44.80 -4.26 -6.05
CA LEU A 63 -45.44 -4.31 -4.71
C LEU A 63 -45.67 -2.95 -4.02
N PRO A 64 -44.71 -2.01 -3.98
CA PRO A 64 -44.93 -0.68 -3.39
C PRO A 64 -45.99 0.14 -4.15
N ILE A 65 -46.11 -0.07 -5.46
CA ILE A 65 -47.08 0.62 -6.31
C ILE A 65 -48.48 0.10 -6.03
N LEU A 66 -48.61 -1.23 -5.95
CA LEU A 66 -49.84 -1.93 -5.55
C LEU A 66 -50.29 -1.57 -4.11
N ASN A 67 -49.34 -1.34 -3.19
CA ASN A 67 -49.64 -1.00 -1.78
C ASN A 67 -50.16 0.43 -1.56
N LYS A 68 -49.86 1.38 -2.46
CA LYS A 68 -50.27 2.80 -2.31
C LYS A 68 -51.72 3.07 -2.69
N ASN A 69 -52.46 2.04 -3.10
CA ASN A 69 -53.77 2.24 -3.71
C ASN A 69 -54.85 2.50 -2.64
N GLU A 70 -55.44 3.71 -2.66
CA GLU A 70 -56.52 4.13 -1.75
C GLU A 70 -57.87 3.48 -2.12
N ASN A 71 -58.04 3.02 -3.37
CA ASN A 71 -59.25 2.34 -3.86
C ASN A 71 -59.22 0.82 -3.59
N LYS A 72 -59.12 0.44 -2.32
CA LYS A 72 -59.19 -0.98 -1.89
C LYS A 72 -60.53 -1.67 -2.20
N GLU A 73 -61.54 -0.91 -2.64
CA GLU A 73 -62.92 -1.40 -2.79
C GLU A 73 -63.35 -1.81 -4.20
N LEU A 74 -62.54 -1.62 -5.25
CA LEU A 74 -62.93 -2.05 -6.61
C LEU A 74 -62.05 -3.14 -7.24
N ILE A 75 -60.82 -3.35 -6.77
CA ILE A 75 -59.93 -4.40 -7.28
C ILE A 75 -59.73 -5.45 -6.19
N CYS A 76 -60.68 -6.39 -6.13
CA CYS A 76 -60.69 -7.66 -5.39
C CYS A 76 -59.58 -7.82 -4.33
N ASN A 77 -59.89 -7.46 -3.07
CA ASN A 77 -59.07 -7.75 -1.88
C ASN A 77 -58.54 -9.20 -1.86
N SER A 78 -59.29 -10.16 -2.42
CA SER A 78 -58.87 -11.57 -2.54
C SER A 78 -57.61 -11.78 -3.39
N LYS A 79 -57.46 -11.06 -4.50
CA LYS A 79 -56.32 -11.22 -5.40
C LYS A 79 -55.06 -10.52 -4.86
N PHE A 80 -55.22 -9.35 -4.27
CA PHE A 80 -54.13 -8.64 -3.58
C PHE A 80 -53.58 -9.45 -2.40
N ASN A 81 -54.47 -10.08 -1.62
CA ASN A 81 -54.07 -11.01 -0.56
C ASN A 81 -53.28 -12.21 -1.11
N LYS A 82 -53.67 -12.76 -2.26
CA LYS A 82 -52.93 -13.84 -2.92
C LYS A 82 -51.51 -13.40 -3.34
N ILE A 83 -51.37 -12.20 -3.91
CA ILE A 83 -50.06 -11.61 -4.26
C ILE A 83 -49.19 -11.43 -3.02
N ASN A 84 -49.76 -10.93 -1.91
CA ASN A 84 -49.03 -10.75 -0.66
C ASN A 84 -48.60 -12.07 -0.02
N ILE A 85 -49.46 -13.10 -0.03
CA ILE A 85 -49.11 -14.44 0.47
C ILE A 85 -47.96 -15.01 -0.34
N ILE A 86 -48.04 -14.96 -1.67
CA ILE A 86 -46.98 -15.49 -2.56
C ILE A 86 -45.70 -14.67 -2.42
N SER A 87 -45.79 -13.35 -2.30
CA SER A 87 -44.65 -12.47 -2.02
C SER A 87 -43.98 -12.82 -0.69
N ASN A 88 -44.75 -13.10 0.35
CA ASN A 88 -44.22 -13.46 1.66
C ASN A 88 -43.61 -14.87 1.68
N ASP A 89 -44.26 -15.85 1.03
CA ASP A 89 -43.70 -17.18 0.80
C ASP A 89 -42.37 -17.11 0.03
N LEU A 90 -42.33 -16.29 -1.03
CA LEU A 90 -41.10 -16.06 -1.78
C LEU A 90 -40.04 -15.37 -0.94
N LYS A 91 -40.37 -14.36 -0.13
CA LYS A 91 -39.41 -13.71 0.79
C LYS A 91 -38.81 -14.71 1.79
N GLN A 92 -39.62 -15.63 2.32
CA GLN A 92 -39.15 -16.68 3.22
C GLN A 92 -38.24 -17.68 2.50
N ASN A 93 -38.65 -18.15 1.31
CA ASN A 93 -37.85 -19.08 0.50
C ASN A 93 -36.58 -18.44 -0.07
N LEU A 94 -36.59 -17.14 -0.40
CA LEU A 94 -35.40 -16.40 -0.82
C LEU A 94 -34.33 -16.37 0.27
N LYS A 95 -34.72 -16.37 1.55
CA LYS A 95 -33.74 -16.45 2.66
C LYS A 95 -32.95 -17.76 2.60
N ASN A 96 -33.59 -18.84 2.14
CA ASN A 96 -32.96 -20.13 1.93
C ASN A 96 -32.18 -20.18 0.60
N TRP A 97 -32.70 -19.59 -0.49
CA TRP A 97 -32.01 -19.55 -1.78
C TRP A 97 -30.85 -18.55 -1.86
N LYS A 98 -30.81 -17.54 -0.98
CA LYS A 98 -29.63 -16.67 -0.75
C LYS A 98 -28.37 -17.47 -0.40
N LEU A 99 -28.50 -18.72 0.06
CA LEU A 99 -27.35 -19.62 0.23
C LEU A 99 -26.73 -20.06 -1.12
N ASN A 100 -27.45 -20.01 -2.25
CA ASN A 100 -27.04 -20.56 -3.55
C ASN A 100 -27.19 -19.57 -4.74
N LEU A 101 -26.92 -18.27 -4.57
CA LEU A 101 -26.93 -17.33 -5.70
C LEU A 101 -25.81 -17.65 -6.71
N PRO A 102 -26.10 -17.90 -8.01
CA PRO A 102 -25.07 -18.06 -9.03
C PRO A 102 -24.56 -16.67 -9.42
N PHE A 103 -23.41 -16.29 -8.89
CA PHE A 103 -22.68 -15.11 -9.36
C PHE A 103 -22.08 -15.43 -10.74
N ASP A 104 -22.13 -14.46 -11.65
CA ASP A 104 -21.35 -14.58 -12.89
C ASP A 104 -19.90 -14.22 -12.58
N LEU A 105 -19.08 -15.24 -12.26
CA LEU A 105 -17.68 -15.06 -11.91
C LEU A 105 -16.89 -14.33 -13.01
N ASN A 106 -17.32 -14.44 -14.27
CA ASN A 106 -16.65 -13.79 -15.40
C ASN A 106 -16.80 -12.27 -15.41
N LYS A 107 -17.75 -11.71 -14.66
CA LYS A 107 -17.98 -10.27 -14.53
C LYS A 107 -17.24 -9.64 -13.35
N ILE A 108 -16.54 -10.44 -12.55
CA ILE A 108 -15.74 -9.95 -11.43
C ILE A 108 -14.53 -9.19 -11.97
N GLN A 109 -14.38 -7.94 -11.54
CA GLN A 109 -13.19 -7.15 -11.77
C GLN A 109 -12.41 -7.00 -10.47
N ILE A 110 -11.12 -7.32 -10.54
CA ILE A 110 -10.17 -7.09 -9.48
C ILE A 110 -9.05 -6.22 -10.03
N ASN A 111 -8.77 -5.14 -9.32
CA ASN A 111 -7.60 -4.31 -9.57
C ASN A 111 -6.51 -4.66 -8.55
N LEU A 112 -5.46 -5.33 -9.03
CA LEU A 112 -4.27 -5.65 -8.25
C LEU A 112 -3.06 -5.04 -8.97
N PRO A 113 -2.17 -4.31 -8.27
CA PRO A 113 -0.93 -3.85 -8.86
C PRO A 113 0.01 -5.03 -9.12
N ASP A 114 0.91 -4.89 -10.09
CA ASP A 114 1.95 -5.90 -10.37
C ASP A 114 3.09 -5.88 -9.33
N GLU A 115 3.28 -4.75 -8.63
CA GLU A 115 4.33 -4.53 -7.65
C GLU A 115 3.83 -3.72 -6.45
N ILE A 116 4.26 -4.09 -5.24
CA ILE A 116 4.00 -3.35 -4.00
C ILE A 116 5.25 -3.35 -3.11
N GLN A 117 5.36 -2.39 -2.18
CA GLN A 117 6.50 -2.32 -1.27
C GLN A 117 6.22 -3.01 0.07
N LEU A 118 7.27 -3.49 0.72
CA LEU A 118 7.21 -4.07 2.06
C LEU A 118 6.66 -3.04 3.05
N GLU A 119 5.86 -3.49 4.03
CA GLU A 119 5.09 -2.65 4.97
C GLU A 119 3.92 -1.87 4.37
N ASN A 120 3.82 -1.73 3.04
CA ASN A 120 2.62 -1.19 2.42
C ASN A 120 1.46 -2.18 2.58
N LYS A 121 0.27 -1.59 2.73
CA LYS A 121 -0.99 -2.30 2.74
C LYS A 121 -1.45 -2.49 1.29
N LEU A 122 -1.55 -3.73 0.84
CA LEU A 122 -2.28 -4.04 -0.39
C LEU A 122 -3.76 -3.86 -0.11
N GLN A 123 -4.38 -2.94 -0.84
CA GLN A 123 -5.82 -2.76 -0.87
C GLN A 123 -6.31 -3.08 -2.27
N PHE A 124 -7.29 -3.98 -2.38
CA PHE A 124 -7.93 -4.29 -3.65
C PHE A 124 -9.45 -4.31 -3.47
N SER A 125 -10.17 -3.91 -4.51
CA SER A 125 -11.62 -4.02 -4.55
C SER A 125 -12.07 -5.12 -5.51
N ILE A 126 -13.10 -5.85 -5.10
CA ILE A 126 -13.84 -6.79 -5.93
C ILE A 126 -15.20 -6.17 -6.23
N LEU A 127 -15.46 -5.85 -7.49
CA LEU A 127 -16.77 -5.37 -7.93
C LEU A 127 -17.69 -6.56 -8.19
N LEU A 128 -18.78 -6.67 -7.44
CA LEU A 128 -19.78 -7.71 -7.61
C LEU A 128 -20.99 -7.19 -8.37
N LYS A 129 -21.14 -7.62 -9.62
CA LYS A 129 -22.38 -7.43 -10.37
C LYS A 129 -23.12 -8.76 -10.45
N ASN A 130 -24.28 -8.86 -9.81
CA ASN A 130 -25.19 -9.96 -10.15
C ASN A 130 -25.70 -9.75 -11.60
N GLN A 131 -26.35 -10.76 -12.19
CA GLN A 131 -26.83 -10.67 -13.58
C GLN A 131 -27.84 -9.52 -13.83
N LEU A 132 -28.32 -8.85 -12.79
CA LEU A 132 -29.31 -7.76 -12.82
C LEU A 132 -28.77 -6.42 -12.27
N ASN A 133 -27.46 -6.31 -12.00
CA ASN A 133 -26.80 -5.15 -11.38
C ASN A 133 -27.34 -4.72 -9.99
N GLU A 134 -27.93 -5.62 -9.19
CA GLU A 134 -28.41 -5.31 -7.83
C GLU A 134 -27.38 -5.61 -6.72
N THR A 135 -27.46 -4.83 -5.63
CA THR A 135 -26.56 -4.83 -4.45
C THR A 135 -26.72 -6.10 -3.61
N ILE A 136 -25.61 -6.79 -3.33
CA ILE A 136 -25.55 -7.88 -2.33
C ILE A 136 -24.94 -7.33 -1.05
N ASN A 137 -25.58 -7.56 0.09
CA ASN A 137 -25.14 -7.07 1.40
C ASN A 137 -23.80 -7.73 1.81
N ALA A 138 -22.84 -6.92 2.27
CA ALA A 138 -21.51 -7.34 2.71
C ALA A 138 -21.52 -8.40 3.84
N GLN A 139 -22.53 -8.38 4.74
CA GLN A 139 -22.63 -9.36 5.83
C GLN A 139 -22.97 -10.78 5.36
N GLU A 140 -23.75 -10.93 4.28
CA GLU A 140 -24.13 -12.24 3.72
C GLU A 140 -23.00 -12.88 2.88
N PHE A 141 -22.04 -12.06 2.41
CA PHE A 141 -20.89 -12.50 1.60
C PHE A 141 -19.69 -12.94 2.45
N ASN A 142 -19.48 -12.33 3.62
CA ASN A 142 -18.36 -12.65 4.52
C ASN A 142 -18.35 -14.11 5.01
N GLN A 143 -19.47 -14.84 4.91
CA GLN A 143 -19.54 -16.27 5.23
C GLN A 143 -19.08 -17.19 4.09
N LYS A 144 -18.74 -16.67 2.89
CA LYS A 144 -18.61 -17.46 1.65
C LYS A 144 -17.36 -17.20 0.81
N ALA A 145 -16.59 -16.17 1.15
CA ALA A 145 -15.34 -15.86 0.44
C ALA A 145 -14.14 -16.23 1.30
N GLU A 146 -13.39 -17.22 0.84
CA GLU A 146 -12.11 -17.62 1.42
C GLU A 146 -10.98 -17.21 0.48
N ILE A 147 -10.02 -16.44 1.01
CA ILE A 147 -8.75 -16.16 0.34
C ILE A 147 -7.78 -17.28 0.76
N LEU A 148 -7.79 -18.38 0.01
CA LEU A 148 -6.92 -19.52 0.26
C LEU A 148 -5.51 -19.24 -0.29
N LYS A 149 -4.50 -19.18 0.59
CA LYS A 149 -3.11 -18.90 0.23
C LYS A 149 -2.37 -20.19 -0.15
N SER A 150 -1.44 -20.09 -1.10
CA SER A 150 -0.48 -21.15 -1.39
C SER A 150 0.94 -20.59 -1.45
N ASN A 151 1.54 -20.33 -0.27
CA ASN A 151 2.94 -20.66 0.04
C ASN A 151 3.29 -20.38 1.52
N SER A 152 3.42 -21.50 2.23
CA SER A 152 4.04 -21.92 3.50
C SER A 152 4.92 -21.06 4.42
N ASN A 153 5.11 -19.73 4.30
CA ASN A 153 6.00 -19.03 5.25
C ASN A 153 5.35 -17.88 6.02
N GLU A 154 4.86 -18.27 7.21
CA GLU A 154 4.64 -17.52 8.46
C GLU A 154 3.63 -16.36 8.50
N MET A 155 2.67 -16.56 9.42
CA MET A 155 1.68 -15.66 10.03
C MET A 155 1.50 -14.26 9.43
N ILE A 156 0.33 -14.08 8.80
CA ILE A 156 -0.20 -12.80 8.37
C ILE A 156 -1.30 -12.39 9.35
N THR A 157 -1.23 -11.16 9.86
CA THR A 157 -2.33 -10.57 10.63
C THR A 157 -3.47 -10.24 9.66
N GLU A 158 -4.38 -11.18 9.54
CA GLU A 158 -5.60 -11.07 8.75
C GLU A 158 -6.53 -10.03 9.40
N ILE A 159 -6.80 -8.92 8.71
CA ILE A 159 -7.95 -8.06 9.04
C ILE A 159 -8.87 -8.08 7.82
N THR A 160 -9.55 -9.21 7.63
CA THR A 160 -10.61 -9.35 6.62
C THR A 160 -11.85 -8.61 7.10
N LYS A 161 -11.83 -7.27 7.02
CA LYS A 161 -13.03 -6.44 7.15
C LYS A 161 -13.46 -5.99 5.77
N PHE A 162 -14.19 -6.85 5.06
CA PHE A 162 -14.98 -6.41 3.92
C PHE A 162 -15.95 -5.34 4.41
N LYS A 163 -15.71 -4.08 4.03
CA LYS A 163 -16.64 -2.98 4.23
C LYS A 163 -17.40 -2.76 2.93
N GLU A 164 -18.69 -2.48 3.04
CA GLU A 164 -19.52 -2.06 1.90
C GLU A 164 -19.00 -0.69 1.43
N GLY A 165 -18.38 -0.65 0.25
CA GLY A 165 -17.99 0.60 -0.41
C GLY A 165 -19.19 1.30 -1.06
N THR A 166 -19.00 2.51 -1.58
CA THR A 166 -20.06 3.30 -2.23
C THR A 166 -20.62 2.66 -3.52
N ASN A 167 -19.93 1.66 -4.09
CA ASN A 167 -20.20 1.07 -5.41
C ASN A 167 -20.25 -0.47 -5.45
N GLN A 168 -20.78 -1.18 -4.45
CA GLN A 168 -20.81 -2.67 -4.46
C GLN A 168 -19.41 -3.32 -4.49
N GLU A 169 -18.44 -2.64 -3.89
CA GLU A 169 -17.05 -3.08 -3.83
C GLU A 169 -16.77 -3.76 -2.50
N LEU A 170 -16.13 -4.93 -2.57
CA LEU A 170 -15.56 -5.61 -1.42
C LEU A 170 -14.08 -5.28 -1.32
N ILE A 171 -13.67 -4.69 -0.20
CA ILE A 171 -12.29 -4.27 0.01
C ILE A 171 -11.54 -5.35 0.82
N GLY A 172 -10.51 -5.94 0.20
CA GLY A 172 -9.53 -6.79 0.87
C GLY A 172 -8.29 -6.00 1.24
N GLU A 173 -7.72 -6.29 2.40
CA GLU A 173 -6.56 -5.59 2.95
C GLU A 173 -5.48 -6.59 3.42
N TYR A 174 -4.25 -6.42 2.96
CA TYR A 174 -3.15 -7.34 3.27
C TYR A 174 -1.83 -6.60 3.58
N LEU A 175 -1.09 -7.07 4.58
CA LEU A 175 0.23 -6.57 4.94
C LEU A 175 1.28 -7.66 4.75
N PHE A 176 2.34 -7.35 4.01
CA PHE A 176 3.46 -8.27 3.76
C PHE A 176 4.54 -8.14 4.83
N GLN A 177 5.07 -9.27 5.29
CA GLN A 177 6.15 -9.31 6.30
C GLN A 177 7.53 -9.62 5.72
N LYS A 178 7.63 -10.11 4.48
CA LYS A 178 8.90 -10.44 3.80
C LYS A 178 8.86 -9.95 2.35
N GLU A 179 10.02 -9.63 1.79
CA GLU A 179 10.15 -9.36 0.34
C GLU A 179 10.08 -10.67 -0.45
N GLY A 180 9.67 -10.58 -1.72
CA GLY A 180 9.62 -11.75 -2.60
C GLY A 180 8.47 -11.73 -3.59
N GLU A 181 8.35 -12.81 -4.34
CA GLU A 181 7.23 -13.03 -5.26
C GLU A 181 6.10 -13.76 -4.53
N TYR A 182 4.90 -13.18 -4.61
CA TYR A 182 3.70 -13.70 -3.99
C TYR A 182 2.68 -14.12 -5.06
N GLN A 183 1.99 -15.22 -4.80
CA GLN A 183 0.82 -15.63 -5.57
C GLN A 183 -0.43 -15.45 -4.71
N ILE A 184 -1.33 -14.58 -5.15
CA ILE A 184 -2.59 -14.31 -4.48
C ILE A 184 -3.67 -15.12 -5.19
N ASN A 185 -4.17 -16.16 -4.54
CA ASN A 185 -5.35 -16.89 -5.02
C ASN A 185 -6.60 -16.31 -4.38
N ILE A 186 -7.65 -16.17 -5.18
CA ILE A 186 -8.95 -15.70 -4.71
C ILE A 186 -10.01 -16.68 -5.23
N SER A 187 -10.87 -17.15 -4.32
CA SER A 187 -11.97 -18.06 -4.61
C SER A 187 -13.26 -17.59 -3.92
N ILE A 188 -14.41 -17.91 -4.52
CA ILE A 188 -15.74 -17.67 -3.97
C ILE A 188 -16.50 -18.99 -4.05
N ASN A 189 -17.00 -19.51 -2.92
CA ASN A 189 -17.63 -20.85 -2.84
C ASN A 189 -16.79 -21.95 -3.53
N ASP A 190 -15.50 -22.04 -3.20
CA ASP A 190 -14.53 -22.98 -3.78
C ASP A 190 -14.26 -22.84 -5.30
N GLN A 191 -14.87 -21.87 -5.97
CA GLN A 191 -14.63 -21.58 -7.38
C GLN A 191 -13.59 -20.45 -7.53
N LYS A 192 -12.55 -20.71 -8.33
CA LYS A 192 -11.54 -19.70 -8.66
C LYS A 192 -12.15 -18.62 -9.53
N ILE A 193 -11.86 -17.37 -9.22
CA ILE A 193 -12.27 -16.23 -10.06
C ILE A 193 -11.36 -16.11 -11.29
N PRO A 194 -11.78 -15.38 -12.34
CA PRO A 194 -10.94 -15.11 -13.51
C PRO A 194 -9.60 -14.48 -13.13
N LYS A 195 -8.53 -14.86 -13.83
CA LYS A 195 -7.14 -14.37 -13.67
C LYS A 195 -6.43 -14.75 -12.36
N SER A 196 -7.07 -15.48 -11.46
CA SER A 196 -6.38 -16.09 -10.30
C SER A 196 -5.53 -17.30 -10.73
N PRO A 197 -4.28 -17.48 -10.23
CA PRO A 197 -3.58 -16.63 -9.25
C PRO A 197 -3.01 -15.34 -9.85
N PHE A 198 -3.05 -14.27 -9.05
CA PHE A 198 -2.37 -13.02 -9.36
C PHE A 198 -0.93 -13.08 -8.87
N LYS A 199 0.01 -12.68 -9.73
CA LYS A 199 1.43 -12.56 -9.38
C LYS A 199 1.69 -11.16 -8.87
N LEU A 200 2.30 -11.05 -7.69
CA LEU A 200 2.64 -9.77 -7.08
C LEU A 200 4.10 -9.81 -6.63
N LYS A 201 4.86 -8.78 -6.99
CA LYS A 201 6.22 -8.61 -6.49
C LYS A 201 6.23 -7.66 -5.30
N VAL A 202 6.73 -8.13 -4.14
CA VAL A 202 6.93 -7.31 -2.94
C VAL A 202 8.39 -6.92 -2.84
N ILE A 203 8.66 -5.63 -2.88
CA ILE A 203 10.03 -5.07 -2.82
C ILE A 203 10.27 -4.31 -1.52
N ASP A 204 11.47 -4.39 -0.93
CA ASP A 204 11.82 -3.54 0.22
C ASP A 204 12.20 -2.11 -0.23
N HIS A 205 11.87 -1.11 0.60
CA HIS A 205 12.48 0.20 0.52
C HIS A 205 13.81 0.17 1.28
N PHE A 206 14.94 0.29 0.58
CA PHE A 206 16.25 0.30 1.23
C PHE A 206 16.35 1.27 2.44
N LEU A 207 16.71 2.53 2.24
CA LEU A 207 16.82 3.49 3.36
C LEU A 207 15.78 4.60 3.32
N LYS A 208 15.16 4.89 2.15
CA LYS A 208 14.34 6.10 1.97
C LYS A 208 13.27 6.25 3.07
N GLU A 209 12.41 5.27 3.28
CA GLU A 209 11.34 5.36 4.30
C GLU A 209 11.85 5.39 5.74
N ARG A 210 13.08 4.90 5.97
CA ARG A 210 13.70 4.85 7.31
C ARG A 210 14.65 6.04 7.57
N SER A 211 14.99 6.81 6.55
CA SER A 211 15.95 7.92 6.59
C SER A 211 15.26 9.26 6.40
N GLU A 212 15.29 10.09 7.45
CA GLU A 212 14.80 11.46 7.38
C GLU A 212 15.64 12.31 6.41
N ILE A 213 16.94 12.01 6.30
CA ILE A 213 17.82 12.70 5.35
C ILE A 213 17.35 12.40 3.92
N LEU A 214 17.20 11.13 3.55
CA LEU A 214 16.83 10.75 2.18
C LEU A 214 15.38 11.12 1.82
N GLN A 215 14.46 11.13 2.80
CA GLN A 215 13.11 11.66 2.62
C GLN A 215 13.13 13.14 2.24
N LYS A 216 13.90 13.95 2.98
CA LYS A 216 13.99 15.40 2.74
C LYS A 216 14.66 15.75 1.42
N GLU A 217 15.70 15.02 1.01
CA GLU A 217 16.30 15.24 -0.31
C GLU A 217 15.37 14.84 -1.46
N ASN A 218 14.43 13.91 -1.20
CA ASN A 218 13.43 13.43 -2.13
C ASN A 218 13.98 13.06 -3.53
N ASN A 219 15.20 12.52 -3.60
CA ASN A 219 15.80 12.08 -4.84
C ASN A 219 15.79 10.53 -4.92
N PRO A 220 14.95 9.92 -5.77
CA PRO A 220 14.83 8.47 -5.85
C PRO A 220 16.12 7.78 -6.31
N LYS A 221 17.01 8.48 -7.02
CA LYS A 221 18.30 7.95 -7.48
C LYS A 221 19.21 7.58 -6.32
N PHE A 222 19.17 8.32 -5.22
CA PHE A 222 20.04 8.10 -4.07
C PHE A 222 19.76 6.75 -3.40
N ASN A 223 18.49 6.44 -3.16
CA ASN A 223 18.14 5.16 -2.55
C ASN A 223 18.56 3.98 -3.44
N LYS A 224 18.25 4.07 -4.75
CA LYS A 224 18.58 3.05 -5.74
C LYS A 224 20.08 2.81 -5.88
N ILE A 225 20.89 3.87 -5.89
CA ILE A 225 22.35 3.73 -6.08
C ILE A 225 23.03 3.20 -4.82
N LEU A 226 22.60 3.64 -3.62
CA LEU A 226 23.13 3.12 -2.37
C LEU A 226 22.80 1.64 -2.20
N GLU A 227 21.55 1.25 -2.47
CA GLU A 227 21.12 -0.15 -2.42
C GLU A 227 21.97 -1.03 -3.34
N LYS A 228 22.18 -0.58 -4.58
CA LYS A 228 23.06 -1.27 -5.55
C LYS A 228 24.46 -1.47 -4.97
N TRP A 229 25.09 -0.40 -4.46
CA TRP A 229 26.47 -0.49 -3.95
C TRP A 229 26.58 -1.37 -2.69
N VAL A 230 25.58 -1.35 -1.81
CA VAL A 230 25.54 -2.18 -0.60
C VAL A 230 25.35 -3.66 -0.95
N LYS A 231 24.48 -3.98 -1.92
CA LYS A 231 24.31 -5.34 -2.45
C LYS A 231 25.59 -5.85 -3.11
N GLU A 232 26.26 -5.04 -3.92
CA GLU A 232 27.57 -5.37 -4.54
C GLU A 232 28.67 -5.67 -3.50
N ALA A 233 28.57 -5.07 -2.30
CA ALA A 233 29.46 -5.31 -1.18
C ALA A 233 29.09 -6.57 -0.35
N GLY A 234 28.06 -7.32 -0.76
CA GLY A 234 27.63 -8.56 -0.11
C GLY A 234 26.90 -8.32 1.22
N CYS A 235 26.22 -7.19 1.36
CA CYS A 235 25.41 -6.85 2.53
C CYS A 235 23.93 -7.07 2.23
N ASN A 236 23.18 -7.56 3.23
CA ASN A 236 21.72 -7.64 3.13
C ASN A 236 21.15 -6.20 3.13
N PRO A 237 20.23 -5.84 2.21
CA PRO A 237 19.63 -4.51 2.17
C PRO A 237 18.78 -4.15 3.40
N ASN A 238 18.40 -5.11 4.24
CA ASN A 238 17.58 -4.87 5.43
C ASN A 238 18.38 -4.22 6.59
N LEU A 239 18.83 -2.99 6.39
CA LEU A 239 19.53 -2.21 7.41
C LEU A 239 18.53 -1.46 8.30
N LYS A 240 18.74 -1.52 9.63
CA LYS A 240 17.87 -0.86 10.62
C LYS A 240 18.52 0.40 11.12
N ARG A 241 17.76 1.50 11.24
CA ARG A 241 18.27 2.75 11.82
C ARG A 241 18.66 2.50 13.27
N ARG A 242 19.95 2.65 13.59
CA ARG A 242 20.49 2.48 14.93
C ARG A 242 20.81 3.80 15.59
N PHE A 243 21.20 4.81 14.82
CA PHE A 243 21.57 6.11 15.35
C PHE A 243 20.98 7.22 14.47
N ASN A 244 20.40 8.24 15.12
CA ASN A 244 20.04 9.51 14.49
C ASN A 244 20.49 10.66 15.41
N SER A 245 21.40 11.51 14.94
CA SER A 245 21.99 12.56 15.79
C SER A 245 20.98 13.59 16.31
N ARG A 246 19.82 13.74 15.66
CA ARG A 246 18.75 14.64 16.12
C ARG A 246 18.01 14.12 17.35
N THR A 247 17.86 12.81 17.46
CA THR A 247 17.13 12.17 18.58
C THR A 247 18.08 11.61 19.64
N ASP A 248 19.26 11.17 19.22
CA ASP A 248 20.21 10.44 20.06
C ASP A 248 21.37 11.31 20.58
N GLY A 249 21.39 12.57 20.13
CA GLY A 249 22.47 13.50 20.38
C GLY A 249 23.70 13.24 19.53
N TRP A 250 24.79 13.94 19.86
CA TRP A 250 25.96 14.10 19.00
C TRP A 250 27.23 13.44 19.55
N ASN A 251 27.11 12.69 20.64
CA ASN A 251 28.23 12.11 21.36
C ASN A 251 28.60 10.73 20.79
N LYS A 252 29.90 10.53 20.54
CA LYS A 252 30.52 9.24 20.16
C LYS A 252 30.18 8.08 21.10
N LYS A 253 29.98 8.35 22.41
CA LYS A 253 29.54 7.35 23.38
C LYS A 253 28.19 6.74 23.00
N THR A 254 27.23 7.56 22.57
CA THR A 254 25.91 7.07 22.14
C THR A 254 26.02 6.28 20.85
N PHE A 255 26.86 6.73 19.91
CA PHE A 255 27.16 5.95 18.70
C PHE A 255 27.66 4.55 19.05
N HIS A 256 28.70 4.41 19.87
CA HIS A 256 29.23 3.10 20.25
C HIS A 256 28.18 2.22 20.95
N GLN A 257 27.39 2.81 21.87
CA GLN A 257 26.31 2.08 22.55
C GLN A 257 25.28 1.51 21.58
N LYS A 258 24.97 2.22 20.49
CA LYS A 258 23.92 1.83 19.55
C LYS A 258 24.42 1.03 18.34
N CYS A 259 25.66 1.23 17.91
CA CYS A 259 26.18 0.72 16.64
C CYS A 259 27.28 -0.35 16.77
N ASP A 260 27.98 -0.45 17.91
CA ASP A 260 29.02 -1.47 18.08
C ASP A 260 28.43 -2.89 18.00
N ASN A 261 29.13 -3.78 17.31
CA ASN A 261 28.78 -5.18 17.10
C ASN A 261 27.41 -5.39 16.40
N LYS A 262 26.92 -4.41 15.63
CA LYS A 262 25.64 -4.49 14.90
C LYS A 262 25.77 -4.91 13.44
N GLY A 263 26.90 -5.51 13.06
CA GLY A 263 27.15 -5.95 11.69
C GLY A 263 27.52 -4.81 10.75
N LYS A 264 27.41 -5.05 9.44
CA LYS A 264 27.72 -4.05 8.41
C LYS A 264 26.78 -2.86 8.54
N SER A 265 27.24 -1.69 8.11
CA SER A 265 26.46 -0.48 8.28
C SER A 265 26.70 0.57 7.21
N ILE A 266 25.73 1.44 7.04
CA ILE A 266 25.82 2.64 6.20
C ILE A 266 25.63 3.87 7.08
N VAL A 267 26.52 4.83 6.89
CA VAL A 267 26.56 6.12 7.58
C VAL A 267 26.16 7.19 6.57
N LEU A 268 25.15 7.97 6.89
CA LEU A 268 24.70 9.14 6.12
C LEU A 268 25.00 10.41 6.92
N ILE A 269 25.67 11.38 6.30
CA ILE A 269 26.06 12.65 6.90
C ILE A 269 25.53 13.77 6.02
N LYS A 270 24.62 14.58 6.56
CA LYS A 270 24.11 15.79 5.92
C LYS A 270 24.71 17.01 6.61
N LEU A 271 25.31 17.90 5.84
CA LEU A 271 25.84 19.19 6.32
C LEU A 271 24.86 20.34 6.05
N LYS A 272 25.01 21.45 6.77
CA LYS A 272 24.22 22.68 6.57
C LYS A 272 24.47 23.33 5.20
N ASN A 273 25.67 23.18 4.64
CA ASN A 273 26.01 23.63 3.29
C ASN A 273 25.41 22.74 2.17
N LYS A 274 24.49 21.83 2.53
CA LYS A 274 23.77 20.89 1.65
C LYS A 274 24.59 19.70 1.15
N SER A 275 25.88 19.57 1.45
CA SER A 275 26.62 18.34 1.15
C SER A 275 25.98 17.13 1.83
N LEU A 276 25.89 16.02 1.09
CA LEU A 276 25.37 14.74 1.55
C LEU A 276 26.32 13.63 1.11
N PHE A 277 26.97 13.00 2.08
CA PHE A 277 27.98 11.99 1.86
C PHE A 277 28.01 10.99 3.02
N GLY A 278 28.91 10.03 2.96
CA GLY A 278 29.07 9.07 4.03
C GLY A 278 29.95 7.89 3.65
N GLY A 279 29.73 6.77 4.32
CA GLY A 279 30.48 5.55 4.08
C GLY A 279 29.68 4.30 4.42
N PHE A 280 29.99 3.23 3.72
CA PHE A 280 29.53 1.89 4.03
C PHE A 280 30.67 1.12 4.67
N ALA A 281 30.46 0.62 5.89
CA ALA A 281 31.37 -0.25 6.61
C ALA A 281 30.97 -1.72 6.39
N ALA A 282 31.83 -2.47 5.71
CA ALA A 282 31.63 -3.89 5.39
C ALA A 282 32.04 -4.84 6.53
N ILE A 283 32.43 -4.28 7.68
CA ILE A 283 32.69 -4.96 8.94
C ILE A 283 32.02 -4.16 10.06
N ASP A 284 31.70 -4.83 11.16
CA ASP A 284 31.08 -4.18 12.31
C ASP A 284 32.02 -3.18 12.99
N TRP A 285 31.40 -2.16 13.59
CA TRP A 285 32.10 -1.25 14.50
C TRP A 285 32.37 -1.93 15.83
N ASP A 286 33.47 -1.55 16.45
CA ASP A 286 33.69 -1.73 17.88
C ASP A 286 34.51 -0.55 18.42
N SER A 287 34.82 -0.58 19.71
CA SER A 287 35.54 0.50 20.40
C SER A 287 36.94 0.11 20.87
N LYS A 288 37.46 -1.07 20.47
CA LYS A 288 38.65 -1.68 21.09
C LYS A 288 39.69 -2.21 20.10
N SER A 289 39.31 -2.54 18.87
CA SER A 289 40.15 -3.27 17.93
C SER A 289 41.19 -2.41 17.20
N GLY A 290 41.10 -1.07 17.28
CA GLY A 290 42.04 -0.19 16.59
C GLY A 290 41.70 -0.07 15.10
N ASN A 291 42.44 -0.72 14.20
CA ASN A 291 42.08 -0.74 12.78
C ASN A 291 41.55 -2.12 12.39
N LYS A 292 40.54 -2.15 11.52
CA LYS A 292 39.90 -3.37 11.03
C LYS A 292 39.83 -3.36 9.52
N GLN A 293 39.86 -4.58 8.98
CA GLN A 293 39.74 -4.88 7.56
C GLN A 293 38.65 -5.93 7.37
N SER A 294 37.76 -5.70 6.41
CA SER A 294 36.72 -6.64 6.03
C SER A 294 37.24 -7.67 5.03
N THR A 295 36.59 -8.83 4.95
CA THR A 295 36.88 -9.79 3.89
C THR A 295 36.62 -9.14 2.52
N GLY A 296 37.68 -9.04 1.70
CA GLY A 296 37.59 -8.49 0.35
C GLY A 296 37.53 -6.96 0.26
N ASN A 297 37.82 -6.23 1.35
CA ASN A 297 37.94 -4.76 1.38
C ASN A 297 36.71 -4.06 0.80
N LYS A 298 35.53 -4.46 1.27
CA LYS A 298 34.25 -4.08 0.65
C LYS A 298 33.68 -2.78 1.19
N SER A 299 34.32 -2.12 2.17
CA SER A 299 33.92 -0.79 2.60
C SER A 299 34.20 0.25 1.51
N PHE A 300 33.41 1.31 1.49
CA PHE A 300 33.59 2.41 0.55
C PHE A 300 33.07 3.71 1.17
N LEU A 301 33.66 4.83 0.75
CA LEU A 301 33.07 6.15 0.95
C LEU A 301 32.17 6.48 -0.23
N PHE A 302 31.23 7.40 -0.04
CA PHE A 302 30.42 7.92 -1.14
C PHE A 302 30.06 9.39 -0.92
N SER A 303 29.74 10.06 -2.03
CA SER A 303 29.12 11.38 -2.03
C SER A 303 27.89 11.36 -2.93
N LEU A 304 26.74 11.79 -2.39
CA LEU A 304 25.47 11.92 -3.12
C LEU A 304 25.26 13.37 -3.59
N ILE A 305 25.72 14.34 -2.80
CA ILE A 305 25.71 15.77 -3.12
C ILE A 305 27.04 16.35 -2.67
N SER A 306 27.77 17.00 -3.58
CA SER A 306 29.02 17.72 -3.32
C SER A 306 28.94 19.17 -3.80
N LEU A 307 29.79 20.03 -3.22
CA LEU A 307 30.01 21.41 -3.67
C LEU A 307 31.04 21.51 -4.80
N ASP A 308 31.73 20.42 -5.14
CA ASP A 308 32.71 20.38 -6.22
C ASP A 308 32.02 20.51 -7.59
N LEU A 309 32.47 21.44 -8.43
CA LEU A 309 31.90 21.71 -9.75
C LEU A 309 32.11 20.56 -10.74
N ASN A 310 33.10 19.69 -10.51
CA ASN A 310 33.31 18.48 -11.31
C ASN A 310 32.31 17.37 -10.95
N PHE A 311 31.59 17.49 -9.84
CA PHE A 311 30.60 16.51 -9.39
C PHE A 311 29.30 16.66 -10.18
N LYS A 312 29.00 15.65 -11.01
CA LYS A 312 27.75 15.59 -11.79
C LYS A 312 26.78 14.52 -11.30
N GLU A 313 27.29 13.50 -10.61
CA GLU A 313 26.54 12.30 -10.24
C GLU A 313 27.08 11.68 -8.95
N PRO A 314 26.26 10.92 -8.20
CA PRO A 314 26.71 10.19 -7.01
C PRO A 314 27.97 9.36 -7.27
N LEU A 315 28.99 9.53 -6.42
CA LEU A 315 30.28 8.86 -6.56
C LEU A 315 30.51 7.87 -5.42
N LYS A 316 31.00 6.69 -5.78
CA LYS A 316 31.56 5.69 -4.86
C LYS A 316 33.08 5.77 -4.90
N MET A 317 33.70 5.83 -3.73
CA MET A 317 35.14 5.88 -3.53
C MET A 317 35.58 4.58 -2.83
N PRO A 318 36.08 3.59 -3.58
CA PRO A 318 36.48 2.30 -3.01
C PRO A 318 37.83 2.39 -2.31
N ILE A 319 38.15 1.40 -1.46
CA ILE A 319 39.50 1.19 -0.94
C ILE A 319 40.45 0.90 -2.11
N TYR A 320 41.64 1.49 -2.09
CA TYR A 320 42.66 1.21 -3.10
C TYR A 320 44.07 0.99 -2.54
N GLN A 321 44.30 1.35 -1.27
CA GLN A 321 45.55 1.15 -0.56
C GLN A 321 45.29 1.12 0.95
N LYS A 322 46.29 0.74 1.76
CA LYS A 322 46.20 0.69 3.23
C LYS A 322 44.97 -0.10 3.71
N GLN A 323 44.74 -1.27 3.11
CA GLN A 323 43.58 -2.11 3.38
C GLN A 323 43.41 -2.45 4.87
N ASP A 324 44.52 -2.57 5.60
CA ASP A 324 44.54 -2.79 7.05
C ASP A 324 43.98 -1.60 7.87
N LYS A 325 43.76 -0.46 7.23
CA LYS A 325 43.19 0.79 7.79
C LYS A 325 41.77 1.05 7.31
N GLU A 326 41.09 0.09 6.69
CA GLU A 326 39.75 0.22 6.11
C GLU A 326 38.74 0.90 7.05
N ILE A 327 38.63 0.44 8.30
CA ILE A 327 37.80 1.03 9.35
C ILE A 327 38.62 1.25 10.63
N GLY A 328 38.40 2.37 11.31
CA GLY A 328 38.94 2.66 12.65
C GLY A 328 37.91 2.45 13.75
N CYS A 329 38.21 1.56 14.68
CA CYS A 329 37.39 1.16 15.83
C CYS A 329 38.11 1.53 17.14
N LEU A 330 37.92 2.77 17.58
CA LEU A 330 38.56 3.35 18.76
C LEU A 330 37.52 4.08 19.60
N GLN A 331 37.48 3.84 20.91
CA GLN A 331 36.55 4.48 21.85
C GLN A 331 36.59 6.02 21.81
N SER A 332 37.71 6.60 21.37
CA SER A 332 37.91 8.04 21.30
C SER A 332 37.31 8.70 20.04
N TYR A 333 36.83 7.92 19.07
CA TYR A 333 36.26 8.43 17.81
C TYR A 333 34.81 8.00 17.63
N GLY A 334 34.05 8.73 16.81
CA GLY A 334 32.80 8.22 16.26
C GLY A 334 33.10 7.28 15.09
N THR A 335 32.45 7.51 13.96
CA THR A 335 32.76 6.77 12.73
C THR A 335 34.14 7.19 12.20
N ARG A 336 35.03 6.24 11.95
CA ARG A 336 36.31 6.48 11.24
C ARG A 336 36.46 5.50 10.08
N PHE A 337 36.51 6.05 8.88
CA PHE A 337 36.84 5.33 7.64
C PHE A 337 38.26 5.69 7.25
N GLY A 338 39.09 4.68 7.02
CA GLY A 338 40.43 4.88 6.52
C GLY A 338 41.37 5.44 7.57
N CYS A 339 42.53 5.89 7.11
CA CYS A 339 43.47 6.67 7.90
C CYS A 339 42.99 8.13 8.04
N CYS A 340 41.76 8.33 8.52
CA CYS A 340 41.09 9.63 8.60
C CYS A 340 40.70 10.23 7.23
N ASP A 341 40.49 9.40 6.22
CA ASP A 341 39.81 9.80 4.97
C ASP A 341 38.43 10.41 5.29
N LEU A 342 37.71 9.83 6.25
CA LEU A 342 36.53 10.40 6.89
C LEU A 342 36.48 10.02 8.37
N ARG A 343 36.41 11.00 9.27
CA ARG A 343 36.30 10.80 10.72
C ARG A 343 35.27 11.74 11.32
N LEU A 344 34.34 11.20 12.10
CA LEU A 344 33.48 11.97 12.98
C LEU A 344 34.07 11.98 14.39
N GLY A 345 34.26 13.18 14.93
CA GLY A 345 34.71 13.39 16.30
C GLY A 345 33.55 13.40 17.30
N ASN A 346 33.81 13.93 18.49
CA ASN A 346 32.75 14.25 19.44
C ASN A 346 32.12 15.60 19.03
N ASN A 347 30.82 15.62 18.78
CA ASN A 347 30.11 16.81 18.32
C ASN A 347 29.24 17.44 19.43
N ASN A 348 29.78 17.52 20.66
CA ASN A 348 29.11 18.24 21.74
C ASN A 348 29.22 19.76 21.54
N GLN A 349 28.19 20.52 21.94
CA GLN A 349 28.06 21.97 21.67
C GLN A 349 29.27 22.83 22.08
N ASN A 350 30.14 22.35 22.97
CA ASN A 350 31.30 23.08 23.49
C ASN A 350 32.66 22.50 23.10
N MET A 351 32.71 21.40 22.35
CA MET A 351 33.96 20.77 21.90
C MET A 351 33.77 20.21 20.49
N LYS A 352 34.13 20.99 19.47
CA LYS A 352 34.27 20.51 18.09
C LYS A 352 35.54 19.65 17.99
N GLU A 353 35.59 18.50 18.66
CA GLU A 353 36.70 17.57 18.44
C GLU A 353 36.70 17.19 16.94
N TYR A 354 37.84 17.43 16.28
CA TYR A 354 38.00 17.57 14.84
C TYR A 354 37.36 16.45 14.01
N ASN A 355 36.15 16.72 13.49
CA ASN A 355 35.67 16.03 12.29
C ASN A 355 36.72 16.25 11.19
N LEU A 356 37.12 15.19 10.50
CA LEU A 356 38.19 15.23 9.50
C LEU A 356 37.80 14.53 8.20
N SER A 357 38.16 15.14 7.08
CA SER A 357 38.00 14.60 5.74
C SER A 357 39.26 14.96 4.97
N ASN A 358 40.05 13.95 4.64
CA ASN A 358 41.20 14.12 3.77
C ASN A 358 41.33 12.87 2.90
N LEU A 359 40.61 12.87 1.78
CA LEU A 359 40.52 11.70 0.92
C LEU A 359 41.86 11.33 0.30
N GLY A 360 42.01 10.04 -0.01
CA GLY A 360 43.16 9.53 -0.75
C GLY A 360 44.25 8.94 0.11
N GLU A 361 44.02 8.79 1.42
CA GLU A 361 44.95 8.01 2.22
C GLU A 361 44.64 6.51 2.13
N THR A 362 43.36 6.15 2.08
CA THR A 362 42.88 4.75 2.03
C THR A 362 41.85 4.55 0.93
N TYR A 363 40.92 5.50 0.80
CA TYR A 363 39.84 5.48 -0.18
C TYR A 363 40.21 6.31 -1.40
N LYS A 364 39.92 5.80 -2.59
CA LYS A 364 40.36 6.41 -3.85
C LYS A 364 39.59 7.71 -4.07
N PRO A 365 40.27 8.86 -4.11
CA PRO A 365 39.60 10.13 -4.33
C PRO A 365 39.14 10.22 -5.79
N PRO A 366 38.08 10.99 -6.07
CA PRO A 366 37.55 11.13 -7.42
C PRO A 366 38.49 11.96 -8.30
N PHE A 367 38.25 11.96 -9.61
CA PHE A 367 38.85 12.87 -10.60
C PHE A 367 40.39 12.90 -10.64
N GLY A 368 41.06 11.89 -10.08
CA GLY A 368 42.52 11.83 -10.03
C GLY A 368 43.16 12.73 -8.96
N TYR A 369 42.35 13.30 -8.05
CA TYR A 369 42.84 14.07 -6.90
C TYR A 369 43.84 13.26 -6.07
N LYS A 370 44.68 13.96 -5.32
CA LYS A 370 45.76 13.34 -4.55
C LYS A 370 45.58 13.66 -3.07
N TYR A 371 45.96 12.71 -2.22
CA TYR A 371 46.01 12.94 -0.79
C TYR A 371 46.81 14.21 -0.45
N GLY A 372 46.30 15.01 0.48
CA GLY A 372 46.89 16.29 0.86
C GLY A 372 46.61 17.45 -0.12
N SER A 373 45.92 17.21 -1.23
CA SER A 373 45.48 18.29 -2.12
C SER A 373 44.26 19.02 -1.58
N ASN A 374 44.07 20.27 -2.03
CA ASN A 374 42.90 21.07 -1.65
C ASN A 374 41.59 20.43 -2.14
N GLU A 375 41.62 19.82 -3.31
CA GLU A 375 40.48 19.14 -3.91
C GLU A 375 40.08 17.92 -3.08
N ALA A 376 41.04 17.06 -2.73
CA ALA A 376 40.78 15.85 -1.93
C ALA A 376 40.26 16.17 -0.52
N SER A 377 40.82 17.21 0.13
CA SER A 377 40.41 17.62 1.47
C SER A 377 39.04 18.30 1.51
N ARG A 378 38.65 19.01 0.44
CA ARG A 378 37.37 19.73 0.38
C ARG A 378 36.23 18.93 -0.26
N PHE A 379 36.52 17.85 -0.97
CA PHE A 379 35.52 17.18 -1.81
C PHE A 379 34.24 16.74 -1.08
N LEU A 380 34.35 16.14 0.12
CA LEU A 380 33.17 15.67 0.87
C LEU A 380 32.45 16.83 1.57
N ALA A 381 33.19 17.60 2.35
CA ALA A 381 32.61 18.52 3.35
C ALA A 381 32.77 20.01 3.03
N GLY A 382 33.55 20.36 1.99
CA GLY A 382 33.93 21.73 1.64
C GLY A 382 35.20 22.23 2.36
N SER A 383 35.66 21.50 3.38
CA SER A 383 36.87 21.77 4.16
C SER A 383 37.39 20.47 4.78
N SER A 384 38.68 20.44 5.14
CA SER A 384 39.28 19.29 5.83
C SER A 384 38.73 19.07 7.24
N GLU A 385 38.26 20.14 7.88
CA GLU A 385 37.80 20.16 9.27
C GLU A 385 36.70 21.21 9.51
N ASN A 386 36.18 21.29 10.74
CA ASN A 386 35.23 22.32 11.20
C ASN A 386 33.90 22.36 10.43
N TRP A 387 33.28 21.21 10.21
CA TRP A 387 32.00 21.14 9.50
C TRP A 387 30.80 21.45 10.38
N ASP A 388 29.82 22.12 9.79
CA ASP A 388 28.50 22.27 10.38
C ASP A 388 27.59 21.13 9.96
N ILE A 389 27.56 20.08 10.79
CA ILE A 389 26.71 18.91 10.56
C ILE A 389 25.25 19.28 10.87
N PHE A 390 24.36 18.95 9.94
CA PHE A 390 22.91 19.12 10.10
C PHE A 390 22.23 17.88 10.67
N GLN A 391 22.66 16.69 10.24
CA GLN A 391 22.12 15.40 10.70
C GLN A 391 23.07 14.25 10.34
N ILE A 392 23.14 13.24 11.21
CA ILE A 392 23.79 11.96 10.94
C ILE A 392 22.75 10.86 11.15
N GLU A 393 22.66 9.91 10.22
CA GLU A 393 21.90 8.69 10.39
C GLU A 393 22.80 7.48 10.10
N ILE A 394 22.69 6.44 10.94
CA ILE A 394 23.46 5.20 10.77
C ILE A 394 22.48 4.02 10.80
N PHE A 395 22.61 3.15 9.81
CA PHE A 395 21.80 1.94 9.68
C PHE A 395 22.71 0.71 9.69
N CYS A 396 22.37 -0.28 10.52
CA CYS A 396 23.18 -1.50 10.71
C CYS A 396 22.36 -2.76 10.41
N GLU A 397 23.02 -3.87 10.07
CA GLU A 397 22.38 -5.15 9.76
C GLU A 397 21.60 -5.76 10.93
N LYS A 398 22.12 -5.67 12.16
CA LYS A 398 21.57 -6.36 13.33
C LYS A 398 20.81 -5.45 14.25
#